data_AF-A0A370DCG4-F1
#
_entry.id   AF-A0A370DCG4-F1
#
_cell.length_a   1.000
_cell.length_b   1.000
_cell.length_c   1.000
_cell.angle_alpha   90.00
_cell.angle_beta   90.00
_cell.angle_gamma   90.00
#
_symmetry.space_group_name_H-M   'P 1'
#
loop_
_entity.id
_entity.type
_entity.pdbx_description
1 polymer ?
#
loop_
_entity_poly.entity_id
_entity_poly.type
_entity_poly.pdbx_seq_one_letter_code
_entity_poly.pdbx_strand_id
1 'polypeptide(L)'
;MVPASYKFLTHFLETHTNNPALNLLNKSLKKKLSLPSAQKQIDEILPVYQTSVQNIENDFLISNYDDVLIEWYHLLFQEMESHIALTERDSRHKFVIIIPVADRPHHLRNCLNSLLNLCQSFQYGGFQDHKFNKVSVIIADDSKHSNSILDNREISHYFNENGLETLYFGQDEQLEQIDQLTNEKKKLLAGVLGSFDRSAFYHKGPSLMRNIVYLKLNEMNKQEESLLFYFVDSDQEFRARVHSDNGDKDIYAINYFYELDRAFSSNDISVLTGKVVGDPPVSPSVMTGTFLDDVIAFLLKMVESGAGHSCLFHQTTRRNANEAAYHDMANLFGFTPTSNAYRYNCTLDSKHDNCHCFVDFSSRLNQFFYGEHPTRKSYFSHEVDTRSTTPARTVYTGNYIFNKNGLSHFIPFASLKLRMAGPVLGRLIRSELEDQFVSANLPMLHNRTVENTGQSEFRPGIEKQADNIDLSGEFERQFFGDVMLFTIEKLAAAGYPMQMPAKAFIVQTLGTTEENILRQYTEKRTEIVGKLEQLKIIFSNKDSWWNQSKTMEPAAENFNLFINNIENNFGKNSRCYALINSTAHRKKRNDEILNAILRYKEDRKSWKSALAARE
;
A
#
# COMPACT_ATOMS: atom_id res chain seq x y z
N MET A 1 34.75 -8.13 -28.33
CA MET A 1 33.93 -7.71 -27.17
C MET A 1 34.83 -6.89 -26.27
N VAL A 2 34.54 -5.60 -26.11
CA VAL A 2 35.23 -4.77 -25.11
C VAL A 2 34.79 -5.31 -23.74
N PRO A 3 35.68 -5.61 -22.79
CA PRO A 3 35.24 -5.93 -21.43
C PRO A 3 34.43 -4.72 -20.95
N ALA A 4 33.19 -4.94 -20.48
CA ALA A 4 32.45 -3.88 -19.81
C ALA A 4 33.36 -3.27 -18.75
N SER A 5 33.57 -1.95 -18.84
CA SER A 5 34.45 -1.22 -17.94
C SER A 5 33.84 -1.26 -16.54
N TYR A 6 34.61 -1.65 -15.53
CA TYR A 6 34.22 -1.56 -14.10
C TYR A 6 34.40 -0.14 -13.57
N LYS A 7 34.05 0.86 -14.39
CA LYS A 7 34.39 2.27 -14.20
C LYS A 7 33.77 2.83 -12.92
N PHE A 8 32.48 2.60 -12.72
CA PHE A 8 31.74 3.16 -11.59
C PHE A 8 32.12 2.47 -10.29
N LEU A 9 32.21 1.14 -10.28
CA LEU A 9 32.68 0.39 -9.12
C LEU A 9 34.11 0.79 -8.72
N THR A 10 35.02 0.90 -9.70
CA THR A 10 36.40 1.31 -9.43
C THR A 10 36.44 2.73 -8.89
N HIS A 11 35.75 3.67 -9.55
CA HIS A 11 35.73 5.06 -9.12
C HIS A 11 35.14 5.22 -7.71
N PHE A 12 34.02 4.55 -7.42
CA PHE A 12 33.41 4.52 -6.09
C PHE A 12 34.39 4.02 -5.02
N LEU A 13 35.07 2.91 -5.28
CA LEU A 13 36.04 2.34 -4.34
C LEU A 13 37.31 3.18 -4.17
N GLU A 14 37.69 3.97 -5.17
CA GLU A 14 38.84 4.88 -5.12
C GLU A 14 38.53 6.21 -4.42
N THR A 15 37.30 6.72 -4.57
CA THR A 15 36.85 7.95 -3.89
C THR A 15 36.57 7.73 -2.41
N HIS A 16 36.26 6.50 -2.00
CA HIS A 16 35.95 6.14 -0.61
C HIS A 16 37.09 5.40 0.10
N THR A 17 38.34 5.73 -0.21
CA THR A 17 39.54 5.10 0.40
C THR A 17 39.69 5.36 1.89
N ASN A 18 38.91 6.25 2.48
CA ASN A 18 38.89 6.45 3.94
C ASN A 18 38.08 5.37 4.67
N ASN A 19 37.26 4.57 3.96
CA ASN A 19 36.53 3.44 4.54
C ASN A 19 37.37 2.15 4.45
N PRO A 20 37.81 1.55 5.58
CA PRO A 20 38.65 0.35 5.59
C PRO A 20 38.01 -0.85 4.88
N ALA A 21 36.68 -1.01 4.95
CA ALA A 21 35.97 -2.10 4.28
C ALA A 21 36.01 -1.93 2.76
N LEU A 22 35.75 -0.72 2.26
CA LEU A 22 35.83 -0.41 0.82
C LEU A 22 37.26 -0.52 0.28
N ASN A 23 38.28 -0.18 1.07
CA ASN A 23 39.67 -0.42 0.70
C ASN A 23 40.01 -1.90 0.51
N LEU A 24 39.49 -2.77 1.38
CA LEU A 24 39.66 -4.22 1.24
C LEU A 24 38.95 -4.74 -0.01
N LEU A 25 37.75 -4.22 -0.31
CA LEU A 25 37.03 -4.52 -1.55
C LEU A 25 37.80 -4.06 -2.78
N ASN A 26 38.41 -2.87 -2.77
CA ASN A 26 39.24 -2.38 -3.88
C ASN A 26 40.42 -3.31 -4.17
N LYS A 27 41.13 -3.75 -3.12
CA LYS A 27 42.22 -4.74 -3.25
C LYS A 27 41.70 -6.08 -3.78
N SER A 28 40.54 -6.52 -3.31
CA SER A 28 39.86 -7.74 -3.78
C SER A 28 39.49 -7.65 -5.26
N LEU A 29 38.89 -6.53 -5.68
CA LEU A 29 38.54 -6.25 -7.08
C LEU A 29 39.76 -6.33 -7.99
N LYS A 30 40.86 -5.63 -7.65
CA LYS A 30 42.11 -5.67 -8.45
C LYS A 30 42.66 -7.08 -8.63
N LYS A 31 42.52 -7.95 -7.62
CA LYS A 31 42.91 -9.37 -7.70
C LYS A 31 41.94 -10.19 -8.54
N LYS A 32 40.64 -9.90 -8.49
CA LYS A 32 39.61 -10.62 -9.27
C LYS A 32 39.63 -10.23 -10.75
N LEU A 33 40.02 -9.00 -11.06
CA LEU A 33 40.19 -8.51 -12.43
C LEU A 33 41.33 -9.19 -13.20
N SER A 34 42.26 -9.86 -12.51
CA SER A 34 43.35 -10.61 -13.16
C SER A 34 43.00 -12.08 -13.46
N LEU A 35 41.74 -12.49 -13.24
CA LEU A 35 41.28 -13.84 -13.59
C LEU A 35 41.19 -14.03 -15.11
N PRO A 36 41.56 -15.21 -15.63
CA PRO A 36 41.68 -15.46 -17.07
C PRO A 36 40.36 -15.71 -17.81
N SER A 37 39.24 -15.87 -17.10
CA SER A 37 37.92 -16.19 -17.67
C SER A 37 36.93 -15.08 -17.34
N ALA A 38 36.31 -14.49 -18.37
CA ALA A 38 35.32 -13.42 -18.21
C ALA A 38 34.12 -13.84 -17.36
N GLN A 39 33.62 -15.07 -17.53
CA GLN A 39 32.52 -15.59 -16.71
C GLN A 39 32.93 -15.71 -15.23
N LYS A 40 34.07 -16.37 -14.94
CA LYS A 40 34.56 -16.48 -13.56
C LYS A 40 34.87 -15.13 -12.94
N GLN A 41 35.31 -14.17 -13.75
CA GLN A 41 35.57 -12.80 -13.33
C GLN A 41 34.26 -12.10 -12.93
N ILE A 42 33.19 -12.22 -13.72
CA ILE A 42 31.87 -11.67 -13.39
C ILE A 42 31.33 -12.31 -12.11
N ASP A 43 31.32 -13.64 -12.02
CA ASP A 43 30.80 -14.37 -10.85
C ASP A 43 31.51 -13.94 -9.56
N GLU A 44 32.82 -13.70 -9.62
CA GLU A 44 33.62 -13.24 -8.49
C GLU A 44 33.42 -11.75 -8.18
N ILE A 45 33.05 -10.91 -9.16
CA ILE A 45 32.88 -9.47 -8.97
C ILE A 45 31.48 -9.11 -8.49
N LEU A 46 30.45 -9.90 -8.80
CA LEU A 46 29.08 -9.65 -8.30
C LEU A 46 29.04 -9.46 -6.78
N PRO A 47 29.67 -10.30 -5.93
CA PRO A 47 29.74 -10.05 -4.47
C PRO A 47 30.39 -8.70 -4.08
N VAL A 48 31.30 -8.16 -4.91
CA VAL A 48 31.90 -6.84 -4.68
C VAL A 48 30.88 -5.74 -4.89
N TYR A 49 30.07 -5.80 -5.97
CA TYR A 49 28.94 -4.89 -6.16
C TYR A 49 27.97 -4.94 -4.98
N GLN A 50 27.56 -6.15 -4.57
CA GLN A 50 26.61 -6.34 -3.47
C GLN A 50 27.10 -5.69 -2.17
N THR A 51 28.39 -5.83 -1.88
CA THR A 51 28.99 -5.24 -0.68
C THR A 51 29.11 -3.72 -0.82
N SER A 52 29.49 -3.19 -1.98
CA SER A 52 29.57 -1.74 -2.24
C SER A 52 28.19 -1.07 -2.10
N VAL A 53 27.16 -1.66 -2.71
CA VAL A 53 25.76 -1.23 -2.61
C VAL A 53 25.30 -1.22 -1.15
N GLN A 54 25.67 -2.24 -0.36
CA GLN A 54 25.35 -2.28 1.07
C GLN A 54 26.03 -1.15 1.87
N ASN A 55 27.25 -0.76 1.51
CA ASN A 55 27.91 0.37 2.16
C ASN A 55 27.19 1.68 1.86
N ILE A 56 26.76 1.91 0.62
CA ILE A 56 25.95 3.08 0.24
C ILE A 56 24.64 3.12 1.05
N GLU A 57 23.96 1.99 1.13
CA GLU A 57 22.71 1.83 1.87
C GLU A 57 22.85 2.21 3.36
N ASN A 58 23.94 1.78 4.00
CA ASN A 58 24.22 2.13 5.40
C ASN A 58 24.47 3.64 5.60
N ASP A 59 24.92 4.34 4.55
CA ASP A 59 25.23 5.76 4.58
C ASP A 59 24.02 6.64 4.23
N PHE A 60 22.91 6.10 3.70
CA PHE A 60 21.73 6.87 3.33
C PHE A 60 21.17 7.72 4.47
N LEU A 61 21.01 7.14 5.66
CA LEU A 61 20.48 7.90 6.81
C LEU A 61 21.48 8.95 7.31
N ILE A 62 22.77 8.62 7.33
CA ILE A 62 23.84 9.50 7.84
C ILE A 62 24.08 10.69 6.90
N SER A 63 24.01 10.44 5.59
CA SER A 63 24.11 11.45 4.53
C SER A 63 22.82 12.24 4.32
N ASN A 64 21.76 11.96 5.09
CA ASN A 64 20.47 12.63 4.95
C ASN A 64 19.84 12.45 3.56
N TYR A 65 20.03 11.27 2.96
CA TYR A 65 19.61 10.93 1.61
C TYR A 65 20.13 11.93 0.57
N ASP A 66 21.46 12.08 0.56
CA ASP A 66 22.18 12.91 -0.42
C ASP A 66 21.96 12.40 -1.85
N ASP A 67 21.70 13.34 -2.76
CA ASP A 67 21.30 13.01 -4.14
C ASP A 67 22.46 12.37 -4.93
N VAL A 68 23.72 12.73 -4.62
CA VAL A 68 24.91 12.14 -5.27
C VAL A 68 25.09 10.69 -4.82
N LEU A 69 24.84 10.39 -3.54
CA LEU A 69 24.90 9.02 -3.03
C LEU A 69 23.81 8.12 -3.66
N ILE A 70 22.61 8.66 -3.88
CA ILE A 70 21.52 7.97 -4.61
C ILE A 70 21.90 7.73 -6.07
N GLU A 71 22.55 8.69 -6.73
CA GLU A 71 23.05 8.50 -8.10
C GLU A 71 24.11 7.38 -8.16
N TRP A 72 25.05 7.34 -7.21
CA TRP A 72 26.02 6.25 -7.09
C TRP A 72 25.36 4.89 -6.92
N TYR A 73 24.32 4.82 -6.09
CA TYR A 73 23.53 3.61 -5.89
C TYR A 73 22.96 3.10 -7.22
N HIS A 74 22.34 3.97 -8.02
CA HIS A 74 21.77 3.61 -9.33
C HIS A 74 22.86 3.16 -10.31
N LEU A 75 23.94 3.93 -10.44
CA LEU A 75 25.03 3.64 -11.37
C LEU A 75 25.71 2.29 -11.08
N LEU A 76 25.89 1.93 -9.81
CA LEU A 76 26.46 0.63 -9.44
C LEU A 76 25.54 -0.54 -9.87
N PHE A 77 24.22 -0.40 -9.74
CA PHE A 77 23.29 -1.40 -10.24
C PHE A 77 23.30 -1.49 -11.77
N GLN A 78 23.28 -0.37 -12.48
CA GLN A 78 23.32 -0.36 -13.95
C GLN A 78 24.60 -1.01 -14.50
N GLU A 79 25.75 -0.73 -13.88
CA GLU A 79 27.02 -1.37 -14.23
C GLU A 79 26.98 -2.88 -13.91
N MET A 80 26.43 -3.25 -12.76
CA MET A 80 26.21 -4.66 -12.39
C MET A 80 25.34 -5.41 -13.40
N GLU A 81 24.21 -4.84 -13.82
CA GLU A 81 23.32 -5.44 -14.84
C GLU A 81 24.01 -5.58 -16.20
N SER A 82 24.83 -4.59 -16.58
CA SER A 82 25.63 -4.67 -17.82
C SER A 82 26.61 -5.85 -17.79
N HIS A 83 27.14 -6.22 -16.62
CA HIS A 83 27.98 -7.41 -16.46
C HIS A 83 27.15 -8.69 -16.45
N ILE A 84 25.99 -8.72 -15.79
CA ILE A 84 25.10 -9.89 -15.77
C ILE A 84 24.66 -10.23 -17.20
N ALA A 85 24.39 -9.23 -18.04
CA ALA A 85 24.03 -9.42 -19.46
C ALA A 85 25.13 -10.11 -20.30
N LEU A 86 26.38 -10.11 -19.84
CA LEU A 86 27.49 -10.83 -20.50
C LEU A 86 27.57 -12.31 -20.08
N THR A 87 26.79 -12.73 -19.09
CA THR A 87 26.73 -14.12 -18.65
C THR A 87 25.82 -14.94 -19.57
N GLU A 88 26.11 -16.25 -19.70
CA GLU A 88 25.37 -17.11 -20.63
C GLU A 88 23.90 -17.37 -20.21
N ARG A 89 23.57 -17.19 -18.93
CA ARG A 89 22.21 -17.42 -18.39
C ARG A 89 21.91 -16.50 -17.21
N ASP A 90 20.80 -15.77 -17.32
CA ASP A 90 20.20 -15.05 -16.20
C ASP A 90 19.08 -15.88 -15.57
N SER A 91 19.40 -16.56 -14.46
CA SER A 91 18.47 -17.42 -13.70
C SER A 91 17.55 -16.67 -12.75
N ARG A 92 17.66 -15.34 -12.66
CA ARG A 92 16.87 -14.52 -11.74
C ARG A 92 15.39 -14.51 -12.14
N HIS A 93 14.52 -14.21 -11.20
CA HIS A 93 13.08 -14.25 -11.41
C HIS A 93 12.60 -13.21 -12.44
N LYS A 94 11.53 -13.56 -13.15
CA LYS A 94 10.74 -12.59 -13.91
C LYS A 94 9.57 -12.12 -13.03
N PHE A 95 9.31 -10.82 -13.06
CA PHE A 95 8.23 -10.20 -12.32
C PHE A 95 7.04 -9.94 -13.24
N VAL A 96 5.89 -10.44 -12.82
CA VAL A 96 4.59 -10.05 -13.37
C VAL A 96 3.92 -9.17 -12.33
N ILE A 97 3.83 -7.88 -12.60
CA ILE A 97 3.25 -6.88 -11.70
C ILE A 97 1.77 -6.77 -12.02
N ILE A 98 0.91 -6.90 -11.03
CA ILE A 98 -0.53 -6.82 -11.19
C ILE A 98 -1.01 -5.52 -10.56
N ILE A 99 -1.61 -4.65 -11.37
CA ILE A 99 -2.14 -3.36 -10.93
C ILE A 99 -3.66 -3.37 -11.05
N PRO A 100 -4.39 -3.59 -9.93
CA PRO A 100 -5.82 -3.32 -9.82
C PRO A 100 -6.15 -1.86 -10.13
N VAL A 101 -7.03 -1.62 -11.09
CA VAL A 101 -7.52 -0.28 -11.40
C VAL A 101 -9.05 -0.29 -11.54
N ALA A 102 -9.67 0.86 -11.27
CA ALA A 102 -11.08 1.15 -11.54
C ALA A 102 -11.12 2.54 -12.19
N ASP A 103 -12.10 3.39 -11.88
CA ASP A 103 -12.21 4.74 -12.47
C ASP A 103 -11.15 5.73 -11.92
N ARG A 104 -9.86 5.40 -12.07
CA ARG A 104 -8.71 6.13 -11.51
C ARG A 104 -7.47 6.14 -12.43
N PRO A 105 -7.60 6.66 -13.67
CA PRO A 105 -6.52 6.65 -14.65
C PRO A 105 -5.29 7.47 -14.23
N HIS A 106 -5.44 8.55 -13.45
CA HIS A 106 -4.27 9.34 -13.01
C HIS A 106 -3.40 8.55 -12.04
N HIS A 107 -4.01 7.87 -11.06
CA HIS A 107 -3.31 6.97 -10.16
C HIS A 107 -2.58 5.87 -10.94
N LEU A 108 -3.24 5.22 -11.91
CA LEU A 108 -2.60 4.22 -12.78
C LEU A 108 -1.37 4.78 -13.51
N ARG A 109 -1.50 5.97 -14.11
CA ARG A 109 -0.40 6.64 -14.81
C ARG A 109 0.77 6.93 -13.88
N ASN A 110 0.51 7.44 -12.67
CA ASN A 110 1.56 7.73 -11.69
C ASN A 110 2.27 6.46 -11.22
N CYS A 111 1.51 5.39 -10.95
CA CYS A 111 2.05 4.08 -10.58
C CYS A 111 3.00 3.56 -11.67
N LEU A 112 2.55 3.52 -12.94
CA LEU A 112 3.35 3.04 -14.06
C LEU A 112 4.55 3.94 -14.38
N ASN A 113 4.43 5.26 -14.24
CA ASN A 113 5.57 6.19 -14.35
C ASN A 113 6.63 5.87 -13.32
N SER A 114 6.23 5.64 -12.05
CA SER A 114 7.18 5.29 -10.99
C SER A 114 7.87 3.95 -11.25
N LEU A 115 7.15 2.99 -11.82
CA LEU A 115 7.69 1.69 -12.22
C LEU A 115 8.69 1.82 -13.38
N LEU A 116 8.34 2.57 -14.43
CA LEU A 116 9.24 2.81 -15.56
C LEU A 116 10.54 3.50 -15.10
N ASN A 117 10.43 4.51 -14.25
CA ASN A 117 11.58 5.19 -13.66
C ASN A 117 12.42 4.23 -12.80
N LEU A 118 11.80 3.37 -11.99
CA LEU A 118 12.51 2.33 -11.24
C LEU A 118 13.31 1.41 -12.18
N CYS A 119 12.68 0.92 -13.25
CA CYS A 119 13.34 0.10 -14.26
C CYS A 119 14.50 0.84 -14.94
N GLN A 120 14.37 2.13 -15.23
CA GLN A 120 15.44 2.94 -15.81
C GLN A 120 16.59 3.19 -14.82
N SER A 121 16.29 3.45 -13.54
CA SER A 121 17.27 3.68 -12.49
C SER A 121 18.12 2.44 -12.21
N PHE A 122 17.52 1.25 -12.20
CA PHE A 122 18.20 0.03 -11.75
C PHE A 122 18.48 -1.00 -12.84
N GLN A 123 17.76 -0.97 -13.96
CA GLN A 123 17.89 -1.86 -15.12
C GLN A 123 17.83 -3.36 -14.80
N TYR A 124 17.11 -3.75 -13.74
CA TYR A 124 16.97 -5.15 -13.35
C TYR A 124 16.53 -6.03 -14.53
N GLY A 125 17.36 -7.01 -14.90
CA GLY A 125 17.09 -7.91 -16.02
C GLY A 125 17.48 -7.40 -17.40
N GLY A 126 18.05 -6.20 -17.46
CA GLY A 126 18.48 -5.54 -18.69
C GLY A 126 17.35 -4.96 -19.55
N PHE A 127 17.76 -4.09 -20.48
CA PHE A 127 16.90 -3.48 -21.49
C PHE A 127 17.34 -3.93 -22.88
N GLN A 128 16.49 -4.71 -23.57
CA GLN A 128 16.78 -5.27 -24.89
C GLN A 128 15.51 -5.20 -25.76
N ASP A 129 15.67 -5.04 -27.07
CA ASP A 129 14.55 -4.97 -28.02
C ASP A 129 13.49 -3.92 -27.61
N HIS A 130 13.99 -2.80 -27.09
CA HIS A 130 13.23 -1.68 -26.55
C HIS A 130 12.32 -2.03 -25.36
N LYS A 131 12.61 -3.10 -24.60
CA LYS A 131 11.85 -3.52 -23.43
C LYS A 131 12.71 -3.98 -22.26
N PHE A 132 12.16 -3.93 -21.04
CA PHE A 132 12.76 -4.57 -19.86
C PHE A 132 12.40 -6.05 -19.83
N ASN A 133 13.41 -6.93 -19.89
CA ASN A 133 13.20 -8.37 -20.18
C ASN A 133 12.60 -9.18 -19.02
N LYS A 134 12.70 -8.67 -17.80
CA LYS A 134 12.31 -9.39 -16.57
C LYS A 134 11.14 -8.74 -15.83
N VAL A 135 10.52 -7.71 -16.41
CA VAL A 135 9.41 -6.97 -15.78
C VAL A 135 8.28 -6.80 -16.79
N SER A 136 7.11 -7.33 -16.44
CA SER A 136 5.87 -7.16 -17.20
C SER A 136 4.74 -6.74 -16.28
N VAL A 137 3.68 -6.14 -16.84
CA VAL A 137 2.55 -5.61 -16.08
C VAL A 137 1.22 -6.13 -16.61
N ILE A 138 0.32 -6.52 -15.72
CA ILE A 138 -1.09 -6.74 -15.99
C ILE A 138 -1.88 -5.61 -15.35
N ILE A 139 -2.56 -4.81 -16.18
CA ILE A 139 -3.50 -3.78 -15.73
C ILE A 139 -4.87 -4.43 -15.66
N ALA A 140 -5.34 -4.71 -14.45
CA ALA A 140 -6.58 -5.44 -14.24
C ALA A 140 -7.72 -4.46 -13.93
N ASP A 141 -8.54 -4.18 -14.95
CA ASP A 141 -9.47 -3.07 -14.98
C ASP A 141 -10.89 -3.46 -14.50
N ASP A 142 -11.38 -2.77 -13.48
CA ASP A 142 -12.72 -2.89 -12.88
C ASP A 142 -13.53 -1.58 -13.00
N SER A 143 -13.14 -0.69 -13.94
CA SER A 143 -13.77 0.60 -14.21
C SER A 143 -15.21 0.44 -14.71
N LYS A 144 -16.06 1.40 -14.35
CA LYS A 144 -17.43 1.50 -14.84
C LYS A 144 -17.53 2.47 -16.01
N HIS A 145 -16.80 3.56 -15.96
CA HIS A 145 -16.95 4.68 -16.88
C HIS A 145 -16.17 4.46 -18.17
N SER A 146 -16.81 4.64 -19.32
CA SER A 146 -16.21 4.42 -20.64
C SER A 146 -14.94 5.25 -20.85
N ASN A 147 -14.91 6.49 -20.37
CA ASN A 147 -13.73 7.35 -20.47
C ASN A 147 -12.56 6.79 -19.67
N SER A 148 -12.79 6.35 -18.42
CA SER A 148 -11.75 5.72 -17.61
C SER A 148 -11.22 4.43 -18.25
N ILE A 149 -12.09 3.61 -18.86
CA ILE A 149 -11.70 2.41 -19.60
C ILE A 149 -10.79 2.78 -20.80
N LEU A 150 -11.17 3.79 -21.58
CA LEU A 150 -10.38 4.27 -22.71
C LEU A 150 -9.04 4.82 -22.24
N ASP A 151 -9.02 5.68 -21.23
CA ASP A 151 -7.80 6.26 -20.67
C ASP A 151 -6.85 5.17 -20.14
N ASN A 152 -7.37 4.16 -19.43
CA ASN A 152 -6.57 3.05 -18.93
C ASN A 152 -5.95 2.22 -20.07
N ARG A 153 -6.67 2.02 -21.18
CA ARG A 153 -6.13 1.35 -22.39
C ARG A 153 -5.03 2.19 -23.04
N GLU A 154 -5.25 3.48 -23.22
CA GLU A 154 -4.24 4.41 -23.77
C GLU A 154 -2.99 4.47 -22.89
N ILE A 155 -3.16 4.47 -21.57
CA ILE A 155 -2.07 4.36 -20.61
C ILE A 155 -1.31 3.05 -20.82
N SER A 156 -1.99 1.91 -20.92
CA SER A 156 -1.35 0.61 -21.22
C SER A 156 -0.48 0.68 -22.48
N HIS A 157 -1.04 1.19 -23.58
CA HIS A 157 -0.33 1.33 -24.86
C HIS A 157 0.90 2.23 -24.74
N TYR A 158 0.75 3.41 -24.13
CA TYR A 158 1.84 4.35 -23.92
C TYR A 158 3.03 3.70 -23.19
N PHE A 159 2.80 2.99 -22.09
CA PHE A 159 3.90 2.36 -21.35
C PHE A 159 4.53 1.18 -22.09
N ASN A 160 3.75 0.43 -22.87
CA ASN A 160 4.28 -0.62 -23.74
C ASN A 160 5.20 -0.07 -24.83
N GLU A 161 4.89 1.09 -25.41
CA GLU A 161 5.76 1.78 -26.38
C GLU A 161 7.03 2.36 -25.73
N ASN A 162 6.98 2.69 -24.44
CA ASN A 162 8.12 3.21 -23.68
C ASN A 162 8.95 2.10 -22.98
N GLY A 163 8.70 0.83 -23.34
CA GLY A 163 9.54 -0.31 -22.98
C GLY A 163 9.14 -1.09 -21.73
N LEU A 164 8.00 -0.77 -21.14
CA LEU A 164 7.41 -1.59 -20.08
C LEU A 164 6.33 -2.49 -20.68
N GLU A 165 6.56 -3.79 -20.78
CA GLU A 165 5.57 -4.72 -21.34
C GLU A 165 4.27 -4.68 -20.52
N THR A 166 3.16 -4.33 -21.16
CA THR A 166 1.84 -4.26 -20.51
C THR A 166 0.82 -5.15 -21.19
N LEU A 167 -0.01 -5.80 -20.39
CA LEU A 167 -1.23 -6.49 -20.77
C LEU A 167 -2.42 -5.77 -20.13
N TYR A 168 -3.27 -5.17 -20.96
CA TYR A 168 -4.56 -4.66 -20.52
C TYR A 168 -5.54 -5.83 -20.34
N PHE A 169 -5.95 -6.09 -19.10
CA PHE A 169 -6.87 -7.17 -18.73
C PHE A 169 -8.19 -6.58 -18.24
N GLY A 170 -8.98 -6.12 -19.21
CA GLY A 170 -10.25 -5.47 -19.01
C GLY A 170 -11.39 -6.41 -18.67
N GLN A 171 -12.62 -5.88 -18.71
CA GLN A 171 -13.83 -6.63 -18.36
C GLN A 171 -14.08 -7.81 -19.30
N ASP A 172 -13.84 -7.63 -20.61
CA ASP A 172 -14.07 -8.68 -21.61
C ASP A 172 -13.06 -9.82 -21.43
N GLU A 173 -11.78 -9.50 -21.25
CA GLU A 173 -10.71 -10.48 -21.02
C GLU A 173 -10.93 -11.23 -19.69
N GLN A 174 -11.38 -10.53 -18.64
CA GLN A 174 -11.76 -11.15 -17.37
C GLN A 174 -12.95 -12.11 -17.51
N LEU A 175 -13.97 -11.73 -18.28
CA LEU A 175 -15.13 -12.58 -18.54
C LEU A 175 -14.76 -13.81 -19.35
N GLU A 176 -13.92 -13.65 -20.39
CA GLU A 176 -13.36 -14.76 -21.15
C GLU A 176 -12.59 -15.74 -20.25
N GLN A 177 -11.76 -15.21 -19.34
CA GLN A 177 -11.01 -16.03 -18.39
C GLN A 177 -11.93 -16.86 -17.47
N ILE A 178 -13.04 -16.27 -17.02
CA ILE A 178 -14.07 -16.95 -16.24
C ILE A 178 -14.79 -17.97 -17.12
N ASP A 179 -15.05 -17.66 -18.39
CA ASP A 179 -15.81 -18.51 -19.31
C ASP A 179 -15.13 -19.80 -19.69
N GLN A 180 -13.81 -19.87 -19.58
CA GLN A 180 -13.04 -21.11 -19.65
C GLN A 180 -13.38 -22.13 -18.54
N LEU A 181 -14.06 -21.71 -17.45
CA LEU A 181 -14.52 -22.63 -16.40
C LEU A 181 -15.86 -23.28 -16.80
N THR A 182 -16.06 -24.54 -16.43
CA THR A 182 -17.36 -25.20 -16.59
C THR A 182 -18.43 -24.53 -15.72
N ASN A 183 -19.70 -24.61 -16.13
CA ASN A 183 -20.81 -24.06 -15.36
C ASN A 183 -20.89 -24.60 -13.92
N GLU A 184 -20.51 -25.85 -13.71
CA GLU A 184 -20.40 -26.45 -12.37
C GLU A 184 -19.32 -25.77 -11.53
N LYS A 185 -18.11 -25.57 -12.09
CA LYS A 185 -17.02 -24.88 -11.39
C LYS A 185 -17.36 -23.43 -11.08
N LYS A 186 -18.01 -22.71 -12.01
CA LYS A 186 -18.48 -21.33 -11.77
C LYS A 186 -19.42 -21.27 -10.56
N LYS A 187 -20.36 -22.22 -10.43
CA LYS A 187 -21.27 -22.30 -9.28
C LYS A 187 -20.54 -22.60 -7.96
N LEU A 188 -19.61 -23.56 -7.98
CA LEU A 188 -18.81 -23.91 -6.80
C LEU A 188 -17.93 -22.73 -6.35
N LEU A 189 -17.35 -21.98 -7.29
CA LEU A 189 -16.47 -20.84 -7.03
C LEU A 189 -17.21 -19.52 -6.83
N ALA A 190 -18.54 -19.49 -6.74
CA ALA A 190 -19.29 -18.25 -6.60
C ALA A 190 -18.90 -17.43 -5.34
N GLY A 191 -18.41 -18.07 -4.28
CA GLY A 191 -17.88 -17.39 -3.08
C GLY A 191 -16.50 -16.77 -3.27
N VAL A 192 -15.73 -17.26 -4.25
CA VAL A 192 -14.34 -16.85 -4.55
C VAL A 192 -14.29 -15.84 -5.70
N LEU A 193 -14.97 -16.16 -6.79
CA LEU A 193 -15.01 -15.38 -8.02
C LEU A 193 -16.20 -14.44 -8.06
N GLY A 194 -17.22 -14.61 -7.22
CA GLY A 194 -18.44 -13.82 -7.23
C GLY A 194 -19.52 -14.39 -8.16
N SER A 195 -20.74 -13.88 -8.01
CA SER A 195 -21.85 -14.11 -8.91
C SER A 195 -22.28 -12.76 -9.45
N PHE A 196 -22.14 -12.55 -10.76
CA PHE A 196 -22.36 -11.24 -11.37
C PHE A 196 -23.41 -11.29 -12.46
N ASP A 197 -24.12 -10.17 -12.58
CA ASP A 197 -24.77 -9.80 -13.83
C ASP A 197 -23.67 -9.35 -14.81
N ARG A 198 -23.56 -10.01 -15.96
CA ARG A 198 -22.56 -9.68 -16.97
C ARG A 198 -22.75 -8.28 -17.54
N SER A 199 -23.97 -7.73 -17.51
CA SER A 199 -24.24 -6.36 -17.94
C SER A 199 -23.72 -5.30 -16.96
N ALA A 200 -23.36 -5.71 -15.74
CA ALA A 200 -22.82 -4.85 -14.67
C ALA A 200 -21.50 -5.39 -14.11
N PHE A 201 -20.58 -5.81 -15.00
CA PHE A 201 -19.31 -6.45 -14.64
C PHE A 201 -18.18 -5.47 -14.27
N TYR A 202 -18.53 -4.42 -13.53
CA TYR A 202 -17.63 -3.38 -13.03
C TYR A 202 -17.81 -3.17 -11.52
N HIS A 203 -16.88 -2.46 -10.87
CA HIS A 203 -16.91 -2.21 -9.42
C HIS A 203 -17.16 -3.49 -8.59
N LYS A 204 -16.67 -4.62 -9.09
CA LYS A 204 -16.74 -5.93 -8.42
C LYS A 204 -16.01 -5.85 -7.09
N GLY A 205 -14.96 -5.04 -7.03
CA GLY A 205 -14.20 -4.76 -5.84
C GLY A 205 -12.84 -5.46 -5.84
N PRO A 206 -11.88 -4.91 -5.08
CA PRO A 206 -10.46 -5.24 -5.20
C PRO A 206 -10.15 -6.73 -4.96
N SER A 207 -10.89 -7.40 -4.08
CA SER A 207 -10.67 -8.81 -3.75
C SER A 207 -11.13 -9.75 -4.87
N LEU A 208 -12.33 -9.52 -5.42
CA LEU A 208 -12.90 -10.35 -6.47
C LEU A 208 -12.08 -10.23 -7.77
N MET A 209 -11.71 -9.01 -8.12
CA MET A 209 -10.84 -8.77 -9.27
C MET A 209 -9.52 -9.54 -9.12
N ARG A 210 -8.84 -9.44 -7.97
CA ARG A 210 -7.58 -10.17 -7.74
C ARG A 210 -7.76 -11.68 -7.93
N ASN A 211 -8.84 -12.26 -7.39
CA ASN A 211 -9.12 -13.69 -7.54
C ASN A 211 -9.34 -14.10 -9.01
N ILE A 212 -9.97 -13.24 -9.83
CA ILE A 212 -10.10 -13.47 -11.27
C ILE A 212 -8.73 -13.45 -11.95
N VAL A 213 -7.87 -12.47 -11.60
CA VAL A 213 -6.51 -12.38 -12.14
C VAL A 213 -5.68 -13.62 -11.82
N TYR A 214 -5.84 -14.24 -10.65
CA TYR A 214 -5.12 -15.50 -10.35
C TYR A 214 -5.38 -16.60 -11.38
N LEU A 215 -6.55 -16.63 -12.02
CA LEU A 215 -6.80 -17.58 -13.12
C LEU A 215 -5.92 -17.31 -14.33
N LYS A 216 -5.61 -16.04 -14.63
CA LYS A 216 -4.67 -15.65 -15.69
C LYS A 216 -3.22 -15.91 -15.28
N LEU A 217 -2.86 -15.65 -14.02
CA LEU A 217 -1.51 -15.94 -13.51
C LEU A 217 -1.19 -17.44 -13.57
N ASN A 218 -2.16 -18.30 -13.23
CA ASN A 218 -2.01 -19.75 -13.35
C ASN A 218 -1.83 -20.24 -14.80
N GLU A 219 -2.35 -19.51 -15.78
CA GLU A 219 -2.09 -19.79 -17.20
C GLU A 219 -0.66 -19.40 -17.58
N MET A 220 -0.21 -18.19 -17.21
CA MET A 220 1.15 -17.70 -17.48
C MET A 220 2.22 -18.57 -16.81
N ASN A 221 1.97 -19.01 -15.57
CA ASN A 221 2.89 -19.87 -14.82
C ASN A 221 3.24 -21.18 -15.55
N LYS A 222 2.43 -21.63 -16.51
CA LYS A 222 2.72 -22.88 -17.24
C LYS A 222 3.77 -22.69 -18.32
N GLN A 223 4.00 -21.45 -18.74
CA GLN A 223 4.87 -21.13 -19.85
C GLN A 223 6.30 -20.80 -19.37
N GLU A 224 6.47 -20.45 -18.09
CA GLU A 224 7.74 -19.97 -17.55
C GLU A 224 8.04 -20.53 -16.15
N GLU A 225 9.29 -20.95 -15.93
CA GLU A 225 9.68 -21.71 -14.72
C GLU A 225 9.94 -20.83 -13.48
N SER A 226 10.19 -19.51 -13.64
CA SER A 226 10.63 -18.62 -12.55
C SER A 226 9.88 -17.28 -12.50
N LEU A 227 8.54 -17.33 -12.39
CA LEU A 227 7.70 -16.14 -12.21
C LEU A 227 7.48 -15.80 -10.74
N LEU A 228 7.57 -14.51 -10.42
CA LEU A 228 7.02 -13.93 -9.19
C LEU A 228 5.87 -12.97 -9.55
N PHE A 229 4.74 -13.13 -8.87
CA PHE A 229 3.53 -12.36 -9.08
C PHE A 229 3.40 -11.27 -8.02
N TYR A 230 3.55 -10.00 -8.40
CA TYR A 230 3.61 -8.87 -7.48
C TYR A 230 2.38 -7.98 -7.62
N PHE A 231 1.48 -8.01 -6.63
CA PHE A 231 0.31 -7.13 -6.60
C PHE A 231 0.64 -5.77 -6.00
N VAL A 232 0.33 -4.73 -6.77
CA VAL A 232 0.54 -3.33 -6.42
C VAL A 232 -0.76 -2.55 -6.61
N ASP A 233 -1.27 -1.85 -5.59
CA ASP A 233 -2.44 -0.98 -5.79
C ASP A 233 -2.06 0.26 -6.62
N SER A 234 -2.95 0.72 -7.51
CA SER A 234 -2.61 1.85 -8.40
C SER A 234 -2.44 3.19 -7.70
N ASP A 235 -2.81 3.32 -6.42
CA ASP A 235 -2.52 4.49 -5.58
C ASP A 235 -1.14 4.40 -4.89
N GLN A 236 -0.29 3.49 -5.39
CA GLN A 236 1.07 3.27 -4.93
C GLN A 236 2.10 3.51 -6.01
N GLU A 237 3.30 3.86 -5.57
CA GLU A 237 4.42 4.18 -6.41
C GLU A 237 5.69 3.50 -5.90
N PHE A 238 6.57 3.11 -6.83
CA PHE A 238 7.87 2.49 -6.55
C PHE A 238 8.90 3.50 -6.06
N ARG A 239 8.52 4.29 -5.06
CA ARG A 239 9.33 5.33 -4.40
C ARG A 239 9.23 5.14 -2.89
N ALA A 240 10.22 5.63 -2.16
CA ALA A 240 10.19 5.71 -0.71
C ALA A 240 10.12 7.18 -0.30
N ARG A 241 9.20 7.53 0.60
CA ARG A 241 9.17 8.85 1.23
C ARG A 241 10.14 8.87 2.38
N VAL A 242 11.13 9.74 2.31
CA VAL A 242 12.12 9.96 3.37
C VAL A 242 12.00 11.37 3.91
N HIS A 243 12.48 11.56 5.13
CA HIS A 243 12.61 12.89 5.72
C HIS A 243 14.07 13.34 5.62
N SER A 244 14.29 14.55 5.12
CA SER A 244 15.60 15.20 5.08
C SER A 244 15.56 16.58 5.74
N ASP A 245 16.72 17.18 6.01
CA ASP A 245 16.83 18.54 6.58
C ASP A 245 16.17 19.61 5.67
N ASN A 246 16.10 19.34 4.36
CA ASN A 246 15.47 20.21 3.37
C ASN A 246 13.98 19.88 3.14
N GLY A 247 13.39 19.01 3.97
CA GLY A 247 12.00 18.58 3.88
C GLY A 247 11.83 17.14 3.40
N ASP A 248 10.59 16.78 3.14
CA ASP A 248 10.22 15.43 2.69
C ASP A 248 10.67 15.23 1.23
N LYS A 249 11.28 14.07 0.94
CA LYS A 249 11.67 13.68 -0.43
C LYS A 249 11.04 12.34 -0.79
N ASP A 250 10.60 12.19 -2.03
CA ASP A 250 10.17 10.92 -2.61
C ASP A 250 11.25 10.40 -3.56
N ILE A 251 11.98 9.37 -3.15
CA ILE A 251 13.23 8.93 -3.82
C ILE A 251 13.21 7.45 -4.22
N TYR A 252 14.06 7.09 -5.18
CA TYR A 252 14.32 5.71 -5.60
C TYR A 252 15.49 5.11 -4.80
N ALA A 253 15.32 4.95 -3.49
CA ALA A 253 16.33 4.40 -2.59
C ALA A 253 16.26 2.87 -2.41
N ILE A 254 15.37 2.19 -3.15
CA ILE A 254 15.13 0.75 -3.01
C ILE A 254 15.08 0.12 -4.42
N ASN A 255 15.97 -0.84 -4.68
CA ASN A 255 15.88 -1.70 -5.87
C ASN A 255 14.96 -2.90 -5.57
N TYR A 256 13.63 -2.68 -5.66
CA TYR A 256 12.64 -3.69 -5.26
C TYR A 256 12.84 -5.05 -5.92
N PHE A 257 13.11 -5.10 -7.22
CA PHE A 257 13.25 -6.38 -7.95
C PHE A 257 14.49 -7.15 -7.52
N TYR A 258 15.61 -6.46 -7.34
CA TYR A 258 16.82 -7.08 -6.83
C TYR A 258 16.63 -7.63 -5.41
N GLU A 259 16.01 -6.87 -4.52
CA GLU A 259 15.79 -7.28 -3.13
C GLU A 259 14.81 -8.46 -3.03
N LEU A 260 13.73 -8.43 -3.82
CA LEU A 260 12.75 -9.52 -3.89
C LEU A 260 13.33 -10.78 -4.53
N ASP A 261 14.06 -10.65 -5.64
CA ASP A 261 14.74 -11.77 -6.28
C ASP A 261 15.72 -12.45 -5.33
N ARG A 262 16.52 -11.67 -4.60
CA ARG A 262 17.43 -12.20 -3.58
C ARG A 262 16.66 -12.92 -2.47
N ALA A 263 15.55 -12.35 -1.99
CA ALA A 263 14.74 -12.93 -0.92
C ALA A 263 14.19 -14.31 -1.31
N PHE A 264 13.55 -14.42 -2.47
CA PHE A 264 12.98 -15.68 -2.97
C PHE A 264 14.03 -16.68 -3.45
N SER A 265 15.19 -16.23 -3.91
CA SER A 265 16.28 -17.12 -4.34
C SER A 265 17.07 -17.70 -3.16
N SER A 266 17.20 -16.95 -2.07
CA SER A 266 18.02 -17.34 -0.91
C SER A 266 17.22 -18.06 0.18
N ASN A 267 15.89 -17.99 0.16
CA ASN A 267 15.03 -18.49 1.22
C ASN A 267 13.84 -19.24 0.62
N ASP A 268 13.31 -20.22 1.35
CA ASP A 268 12.08 -20.93 0.97
C ASP A 268 10.84 -20.06 1.27
N ILE A 269 10.63 -19.01 0.46
CA ILE A 269 9.50 -18.09 0.60
C ILE A 269 8.43 -18.44 -0.43
N SER A 270 7.19 -18.60 0.04
CA SER A 270 6.01 -18.76 -0.83
C SER A 270 5.26 -17.44 -1.00
N VAL A 271 5.15 -16.64 0.07
CA VAL A 271 4.44 -15.35 0.07
C VAL A 271 5.25 -14.33 0.87
N LEU A 272 5.43 -13.15 0.30
CA LEU A 272 6.03 -12.00 0.98
C LEU A 272 5.07 -10.80 0.91
N THR A 273 4.94 -10.08 2.02
CA THR A 273 4.17 -8.83 2.09
C THR A 273 5.10 -7.66 2.42
N GLY A 274 4.95 -6.56 1.68
CA GLY A 274 5.65 -5.32 1.97
C GLY A 274 4.87 -4.42 2.93
N LYS A 275 5.32 -3.16 3.01
CA LYS A 275 4.69 -2.08 3.79
C LYS A 275 4.30 -0.93 2.86
N VAL A 276 3.77 0.15 3.42
CA VAL A 276 3.59 1.42 2.71
C VAL A 276 4.10 2.56 3.55
N VAL A 277 4.55 3.62 2.88
CA VAL A 277 4.93 4.91 3.47
C VAL A 277 4.14 6.04 2.79
N GLY A 278 4.16 7.24 3.36
CA GLY A 278 3.31 8.35 2.92
C GLY A 278 1.97 8.36 3.65
N ASP A 279 0.88 8.43 2.90
CA ASP A 279 -0.48 8.52 3.45
C ASP A 279 -0.87 7.20 4.15
N PRO A 280 -1.62 7.24 5.25
CA PRO A 280 -2.05 6.02 5.92
C PRO A 280 -2.89 5.09 5.02
N PRO A 281 -2.66 3.77 5.04
CA PRO A 281 -3.46 2.80 4.29
C PRO A 281 -4.87 2.55 4.87
N VAL A 282 -5.32 3.38 5.81
CA VAL A 282 -6.47 3.12 6.68
C VAL A 282 -7.70 3.93 6.26
N SER A 283 -8.87 3.52 6.75
CA SER A 283 -10.14 4.21 6.51
C SER A 283 -10.25 5.47 7.39
N PRO A 284 -10.76 6.62 6.87
CA PRO A 284 -11.10 7.77 7.70
C PRO A 284 -12.07 7.42 8.84
N SER A 285 -12.89 6.36 8.67
CA SER A 285 -13.79 5.82 9.68
C SER A 285 -13.12 5.44 11.01
N VAL A 286 -11.80 5.19 11.01
CA VAL A 286 -11.03 4.78 12.20
C VAL A 286 -9.75 5.60 12.39
N MET A 287 -9.68 6.81 11.82
CA MET A 287 -8.61 7.79 12.05
C MET A 287 -9.14 9.13 12.59
N THR A 288 -10.47 9.25 12.72
CA THR A 288 -11.13 10.53 12.99
C THR A 288 -10.84 11.04 14.39
N GLY A 289 -10.82 10.16 15.39
CA GLY A 289 -10.54 10.54 16.76
C GLY A 289 -9.13 11.13 16.93
N THR A 290 -8.12 10.51 16.32
CA THR A 290 -6.74 11.01 16.35
C THR A 290 -6.56 12.27 15.52
N PHE A 291 -7.23 12.41 14.38
CA PHE A 291 -7.11 13.62 13.56
C PHE A 291 -7.77 14.84 14.23
N LEU A 292 -8.89 14.65 14.93
CA LEU A 292 -9.51 15.73 15.72
C LEU A 292 -8.56 16.26 16.81
N ASP A 293 -7.78 15.41 17.47
CA ASP A 293 -6.76 15.86 18.44
C ASP A 293 -5.75 16.80 17.77
N ASP A 294 -5.32 16.46 16.54
CA ASP A 294 -4.33 17.24 15.79
C ASP A 294 -4.91 18.59 15.34
N VAL A 295 -6.17 18.61 14.85
CA VAL A 295 -6.87 19.84 14.45
C VAL A 295 -7.10 20.77 15.64
N ILE A 296 -7.51 20.22 16.79
CA ILE A 296 -7.71 20.99 18.03
C ILE A 296 -6.38 21.58 18.49
N ALA A 297 -5.31 20.78 18.52
CA ALA A 297 -3.98 21.26 18.90
C ALA A 297 -3.46 22.37 17.95
N PHE A 298 -3.72 22.24 16.66
CA PHE A 298 -3.40 23.26 15.67
C PHE A 298 -4.12 24.59 15.95
N LEU A 299 -5.44 24.56 16.15
CA LEU A 299 -6.23 25.76 16.41
C LEU A 299 -5.83 26.44 17.73
N LEU A 300 -5.63 25.66 18.81
CA LEU A 300 -5.14 26.20 20.07
C LEU A 300 -3.80 26.93 19.88
N LYS A 301 -2.90 26.37 19.07
CA LYS A 301 -1.64 27.05 18.77
C LYS A 301 -1.84 28.32 17.94
N MET A 302 -2.78 28.32 17.00
CA MET A 302 -3.13 29.51 16.21
C MET A 302 -3.72 30.65 17.06
N VAL A 303 -4.48 30.33 18.11
CA VAL A 303 -4.95 31.34 19.09
C VAL A 303 -3.77 32.06 19.73
N GLU A 304 -2.75 31.31 20.16
CA GLU A 304 -1.56 31.87 20.84
C GLU A 304 -0.66 32.70 19.91
N SER A 305 -0.63 32.38 18.61
CA SER A 305 0.49 32.76 17.74
C SER A 305 0.26 34.02 16.93
N GLY A 306 -0.95 34.58 16.89
CA GLY A 306 -1.30 35.81 16.16
C GLY A 306 -1.17 35.70 14.62
N ALA A 307 -2.11 36.33 13.90
CA ALA A 307 -2.22 36.26 12.43
C ALA A 307 -0.93 36.61 11.65
N GLY A 308 -0.36 37.79 11.91
CA GLY A 308 0.75 38.35 11.12
C GLY A 308 2.16 37.94 11.57
N HIS A 309 2.29 37.07 12.57
CA HIS A 309 3.60 36.58 12.99
C HIS A 309 4.13 35.51 12.03
N SER A 310 5.45 35.40 11.93
CA SER A 310 6.09 34.35 11.12
C SER A 310 5.58 32.97 11.49
N CYS A 311 5.38 32.13 10.47
CA CYS A 311 4.81 30.80 10.64
C CYS A 311 5.61 29.96 11.65
N LEU A 312 4.93 29.46 12.68
CA LEU A 312 5.51 28.62 13.73
C LEU A 312 5.41 27.12 13.45
N PHE A 313 4.91 26.75 12.28
CA PHE A 313 4.60 25.36 11.88
C PHE A 313 5.66 24.76 10.95
N HIS A 314 6.86 25.36 10.90
CA HIS A 314 8.06 24.78 10.31
C HIS A 314 8.89 24.17 11.42
N GLN A 315 8.74 22.87 11.67
CA GLN A 315 9.58 22.17 12.64
C GLN A 315 10.69 21.41 11.94
N THR A 316 11.91 21.58 12.46
CA THR A 316 13.12 20.85 12.05
C THR A 316 13.18 19.44 12.62
N THR A 317 12.33 19.08 13.59
CA THR A 317 12.26 17.74 14.18
C THR A 317 10.83 17.22 14.16
N ARG A 318 10.46 16.55 13.07
CA ARG A 318 9.19 15.82 12.98
C ARG A 318 9.28 14.51 13.76
N ARG A 319 8.24 14.21 14.55
CA ARG A 319 8.08 12.91 15.18
C ARG A 319 7.63 11.92 14.11
N ASN A 320 8.43 10.90 13.81
CA ASN A 320 7.96 9.81 12.94
C ASN A 320 6.66 9.25 13.55
N ALA A 321 5.62 9.14 12.73
CA ALA A 321 4.43 8.43 13.13
C ALA A 321 4.82 6.96 13.35
N ASN A 322 4.72 6.49 14.59
CA ASN A 322 4.89 5.07 14.87
C ASN A 322 3.91 4.25 14.02
N GLU A 323 4.23 2.97 13.78
CA GLU A 323 3.31 2.05 13.10
C GLU A 323 1.92 2.13 13.77
N ALA A 324 0.90 2.50 12.99
CA ALA A 324 -0.48 2.70 13.42
C ALA A 324 -0.81 3.92 14.31
N ALA A 325 0.07 4.93 14.45
CA ALA A 325 -0.22 6.15 15.22
C ALA A 325 -1.42 6.97 14.69
N TYR A 326 -1.88 6.70 13.47
CA TYR A 326 -3.08 7.28 12.86
C TYR A 326 -4.39 6.54 13.22
N HIS A 327 -4.33 5.40 13.92
CA HIS A 327 -5.49 4.50 14.08
C HIS A 327 -6.16 4.66 15.45
N ASP A 328 -7.46 4.98 15.47
CA ASP A 328 -8.26 5.23 16.68
C ASP A 328 -8.33 4.04 17.65
N MET A 329 -8.23 2.83 17.10
CA MET A 329 -8.24 1.55 17.82
C MET A 329 -6.94 0.76 17.62
N ALA A 330 -5.78 1.43 17.61
CA ALA A 330 -4.49 0.78 17.37
C ALA A 330 -4.17 -0.38 18.35
N ASN A 331 -4.73 -0.32 19.56
CA ASN A 331 -4.66 -1.37 20.58
C ASN A 331 -5.21 -2.72 20.12
N LEU A 332 -6.23 -2.73 19.25
CA LEU A 332 -6.76 -3.97 18.66
C LEU A 332 -5.70 -4.75 17.86
N PHE A 333 -4.66 -4.07 17.40
CA PHE A 333 -3.58 -4.64 16.60
C PHE A 333 -2.28 -4.85 17.40
N GLY A 334 -2.34 -4.64 18.72
CA GLY A 334 -1.21 -4.77 19.65
C GLY A 334 -0.32 -3.53 19.74
N PHE A 335 -0.73 -2.39 19.18
CA PHE A 335 0.03 -1.15 19.28
C PHE A 335 -0.39 -0.34 20.52
N THR A 336 0.57 0.38 21.09
CA THR A 336 0.27 1.31 22.20
C THR A 336 -0.26 2.63 21.62
N PRO A 337 -1.46 3.09 22.01
CA PRO A 337 -1.98 4.37 21.54
C PRO A 337 -1.04 5.51 21.92
N THR A 338 -0.75 6.40 20.98
CA THR A 338 -0.03 7.65 21.29
C THR A 338 -1.03 8.66 21.83
N SER A 339 -0.87 9.09 23.08
CA SER A 339 -1.78 10.04 23.74
C SER A 339 -1.64 11.50 23.26
N ASN A 340 -0.66 11.80 22.39
CA ASN A 340 -0.31 13.17 22.05
C ASN A 340 -0.73 13.50 20.62
N ALA A 341 -1.26 14.71 20.44
CA ALA A 341 -1.51 15.31 19.14
C ALA A 341 -0.21 15.45 18.34
N TYR A 342 -0.29 15.19 17.04
CA TYR A 342 0.77 15.45 16.08
C TYR A 342 0.61 16.86 15.53
N ARG A 343 1.73 17.57 15.48
CA ARG A 343 1.73 18.96 15.00
C ARG A 343 1.65 18.98 13.49
N TYR A 344 0.83 19.87 12.95
CA TYR A 344 0.86 20.17 11.52
C TYR A 344 2.21 20.75 11.14
N ASN A 345 2.76 20.29 10.01
CA ASN A 345 3.91 20.93 9.40
C ASN A 345 3.46 21.65 8.14
N CYS A 346 3.66 22.96 8.12
CA CYS A 346 3.32 23.79 6.98
C CYS A 346 4.04 23.29 5.71
N THR A 347 3.36 23.33 4.56
CA THR A 347 3.87 22.87 3.27
C THR A 347 4.35 23.99 2.35
N LEU A 348 4.37 25.23 2.84
CA LEU A 348 4.76 26.40 2.05
C LEU A 348 6.27 26.66 2.15
N ASP A 349 6.97 26.77 1.02
CA ASP A 349 8.43 26.89 0.94
C ASP A 349 8.97 28.34 1.00
N SER A 350 8.09 29.33 0.85
CA SER A 350 8.46 30.75 0.89
C SER A 350 8.26 31.36 2.28
N LYS A 351 8.83 32.53 2.56
CA LYS A 351 8.56 33.23 3.83
C LYS A 351 7.08 33.64 3.90
N HIS A 352 6.39 33.18 4.94
CA HIS A 352 4.97 33.48 5.17
C HIS A 352 4.64 33.57 6.67
N ASP A 353 3.43 34.00 6.97
CA ASP A 353 2.89 34.17 8.33
C ASP A 353 1.89 33.06 8.71
N ASN A 354 1.34 33.15 9.92
CA ASN A 354 0.35 32.19 10.41
C ASN A 354 -0.97 32.23 9.62
N CYS A 355 -1.36 33.35 9.01
CA CYS A 355 -2.53 33.41 8.13
C CYS A 355 -2.36 32.49 6.92
N HIS A 356 -1.21 32.56 6.26
CA HIS A 356 -0.93 31.68 5.10
C HIS A 356 -0.90 30.21 5.51
N CYS A 357 -0.31 29.88 6.65
CA CYS A 357 -0.30 28.52 7.18
C CYS A 357 -1.72 28.01 7.53
N PHE A 358 -2.58 28.89 8.06
CA PHE A 358 -3.97 28.56 8.34
C PHE A 358 -4.77 28.26 7.06
N VAL A 359 -4.58 29.08 6.02
CA VAL A 359 -5.18 28.86 4.69
C VAL A 359 -4.70 27.52 4.11
N ASP A 360 -3.40 27.28 4.12
CA ASP A 360 -2.77 26.04 3.66
C ASP A 360 -3.37 24.81 4.37
N PHE A 361 -3.37 24.79 5.71
CA PHE A 361 -3.97 23.69 6.47
C PHE A 361 -5.46 23.51 6.17
N SER A 362 -6.23 24.61 6.13
CA SER A 362 -7.68 24.57 5.88
C SER A 362 -8.00 23.90 4.54
N SER A 363 -7.21 24.17 3.50
CA SER A 363 -7.41 23.62 2.16
C SER A 363 -7.26 22.09 2.10
N ARG A 364 -6.56 21.52 3.09
CA ARG A 364 -6.27 20.08 3.18
C ARG A 364 -7.19 19.30 4.11
N LEU A 365 -7.97 19.98 4.95
CA LEU A 365 -8.83 19.32 5.95
C LEU A 365 -9.79 18.31 5.33
N ASN A 366 -10.43 18.67 4.22
CA ASN A 366 -11.43 17.80 3.59
C ASN A 366 -10.80 16.67 2.75
N GLN A 367 -9.48 16.72 2.52
CA GLN A 367 -8.72 15.61 1.91
C GLN A 367 -8.71 14.38 2.85
N PHE A 368 -8.91 14.59 4.15
CA PHE A 368 -9.02 13.53 5.16
C PHE A 368 -10.08 12.49 4.82
N PHE A 369 -11.24 12.93 4.32
CA PHE A 369 -12.33 12.01 3.97
C PHE A 369 -11.98 11.12 2.77
N TYR A 370 -10.97 11.46 1.98
CA TYR A 370 -10.43 10.61 0.92
C TYR A 370 -9.27 9.72 1.38
N GLY A 371 -8.86 9.82 2.66
CA GLY A 371 -7.88 8.95 3.31
C GLY A 371 -6.54 9.59 3.60
N GLU A 372 -6.33 10.85 3.22
CA GLU A 372 -5.12 11.58 3.59
C GLU A 372 -5.09 11.86 5.10
N HIS A 373 -3.91 11.90 5.70
CA HIS A 373 -3.77 12.38 7.08
C HIS A 373 -2.79 13.56 7.11
N PRO A 374 -3.28 14.82 7.11
CA PRO A 374 -2.44 16.02 6.93
C PRO A 374 -1.28 16.17 7.92
N THR A 375 -1.37 15.53 9.09
CA THR A 375 -0.43 15.65 10.21
C THR A 375 0.36 14.36 10.50
N ARG A 376 -0.05 13.21 9.95
CA ARG A 376 0.53 11.89 10.29
C ARG A 376 0.90 11.14 9.03
N LYS A 377 2.10 11.42 8.53
CA LYS A 377 2.74 10.69 7.44
C LYS A 377 3.72 9.66 7.99
N SER A 378 3.88 8.57 7.26
CA SER A 378 4.89 7.55 7.53
C SER A 378 6.09 7.75 6.61
N TYR A 379 7.28 7.49 7.13
CA TYR A 379 8.55 7.68 6.43
C TYR A 379 9.33 6.38 6.38
N PHE A 380 10.06 6.18 5.29
CA PHE A 380 11.03 5.13 5.18
C PHE A 380 12.30 5.50 5.94
N SER A 381 12.84 4.54 6.66
CA SER A 381 14.17 4.62 7.26
C SER A 381 14.95 3.39 6.83
N HIS A 382 16.13 3.62 6.26
CA HIS A 382 17.04 2.56 5.87
C HIS A 382 17.78 2.02 7.10
N GLU A 383 17.11 1.18 7.89
CA GLU A 383 17.76 0.47 9.00
C GLU A 383 18.70 -0.63 8.46
N VAL A 384 19.75 -0.96 9.22
CA VAL A 384 20.79 -1.95 8.82
C VAL A 384 20.18 -3.33 8.47
N ASP A 385 18.98 -3.62 8.96
CA ASP A 385 18.25 -4.87 8.77
C ASP A 385 17.13 -4.80 7.70
N THR A 386 17.09 -3.78 6.84
CA THR A 386 16.10 -3.65 5.75
C THR A 386 16.03 -4.86 4.82
N ARG A 387 17.12 -5.63 4.78
CA ARG A 387 17.32 -6.84 3.98
C ARG A 387 16.77 -8.11 4.62
N SER A 388 16.43 -8.08 5.91
CA SER A 388 15.87 -9.24 6.60
C SER A 388 14.39 -9.40 6.30
N THR A 389 13.97 -10.66 6.36
CA THR A 389 12.56 -11.01 6.37
C THR A 389 12.18 -11.40 7.78
N THR A 390 10.95 -11.08 8.17
CA THR A 390 10.37 -11.46 9.46
C THR A 390 9.06 -12.20 9.24
N PRO A 391 8.66 -13.13 10.12
CA PRO A 391 7.39 -13.84 9.98
C PRO A 391 6.21 -12.87 9.84
N ALA A 392 5.40 -13.05 8.79
CA ALA A 392 4.26 -12.18 8.55
C ALA A 392 3.00 -12.67 9.27
N ARG A 393 2.14 -11.70 9.61
CA ARG A 393 0.79 -11.97 10.14
C ARG A 393 -0.33 -11.46 9.24
N THR A 394 -0.04 -10.52 8.37
CA THR A 394 -1.01 -9.75 7.59
C THR A 394 -0.54 -9.70 6.15
N VAL A 395 -1.42 -9.98 5.19
CA VAL A 395 -1.14 -9.65 3.78
C VAL A 395 -1.61 -8.22 3.54
N TYR A 396 -0.73 -7.38 3.02
CA TYR A 396 -1.11 -6.09 2.49
C TYR A 396 -1.43 -6.24 1.00
N THR A 397 -2.72 -6.29 0.64
CA THR A 397 -3.16 -6.68 -0.72
C THR A 397 -2.70 -5.77 -1.84
N GLY A 398 -2.21 -4.57 -1.52
CA GLY A 398 -1.65 -3.60 -2.46
C GLY A 398 -0.13 -3.63 -2.56
N ASN A 399 0.57 -4.49 -1.83
CA ASN A 399 2.02 -4.67 -1.84
C ASN A 399 2.33 -6.06 -1.25
N TYR A 400 2.07 -7.10 -2.06
CA TYR A 400 2.43 -8.47 -1.73
C TYR A 400 2.78 -9.25 -2.98
N ILE A 401 3.68 -10.21 -2.82
CA ILE A 401 4.28 -10.99 -3.89
C ILE A 401 4.32 -12.47 -3.52
N PHE A 402 4.18 -13.33 -4.52
CA PHE A 402 4.23 -14.77 -4.32
C PHE A 402 4.76 -15.50 -5.55
N ASN A 403 5.29 -16.70 -5.32
CA ASN A 403 5.72 -17.62 -6.38
C ASN A 403 4.58 -18.59 -6.77
N LYS A 404 4.87 -19.59 -7.61
CA LYS A 404 3.90 -20.62 -8.02
C LYS A 404 3.11 -21.23 -6.86
N ASN A 405 3.73 -21.49 -5.70
CA ASN A 405 3.05 -22.12 -4.55
C ASN A 405 1.94 -21.22 -3.99
N GLY A 406 2.14 -19.90 -4.04
CA GLY A 406 1.17 -18.90 -3.61
C GLY A 406 -0.15 -18.90 -4.39
N LEU A 407 -0.15 -19.38 -5.65
CA LEU A 407 -1.37 -19.49 -6.47
C LEU A 407 -2.45 -20.36 -5.82
N SER A 408 -2.05 -21.31 -4.95
CA SER A 408 -2.99 -22.19 -4.24
C SER A 408 -3.89 -21.46 -3.22
N HIS A 409 -3.59 -20.19 -2.94
CA HIS A 409 -4.39 -19.29 -2.11
C HIS A 409 -5.19 -18.29 -2.96
N PHE A 410 -6.10 -17.57 -2.32
CA PHE A 410 -6.93 -16.52 -2.93
C PHE A 410 -7.40 -15.55 -1.84
N ILE A 411 -7.82 -14.33 -2.21
CA ILE A 411 -8.38 -13.38 -1.24
C ILE A 411 -9.73 -13.94 -0.73
N PRO A 412 -9.84 -14.31 0.56
CA PRO A 412 -10.98 -15.05 1.07
C PRO A 412 -12.19 -14.12 1.25
N PHE A 413 -13.39 -14.68 1.18
CA PHE A 413 -14.66 -13.98 1.47
C PHE A 413 -14.87 -12.71 0.61
N ALA A 414 -14.30 -12.70 -0.59
CA ALA A 414 -14.25 -11.55 -1.48
C ALA A 414 -15.65 -11.01 -1.83
N SER A 415 -16.66 -11.88 -1.89
CA SER A 415 -18.07 -11.51 -2.17
C SER A 415 -18.68 -10.57 -1.12
N LEU A 416 -18.15 -10.54 0.10
CA LEU A 416 -18.66 -9.67 1.17
C LEU A 416 -18.25 -8.21 0.99
N LYS A 417 -17.24 -7.95 0.14
CA LYS A 417 -16.64 -6.63 -0.13
C LYS A 417 -16.18 -5.88 1.12
N LEU A 418 -15.83 -6.56 2.20
CA LEU A 418 -15.38 -5.94 3.45
C LEU A 418 -13.97 -5.34 3.34
N ARG A 419 -13.62 -4.44 4.27
CA ARG A 419 -12.21 -4.08 4.52
C ARG A 419 -11.52 -5.25 5.24
N MET A 420 -10.23 -5.12 5.52
CA MET A 420 -9.43 -6.13 6.24
C MET A 420 -9.29 -7.51 5.55
N ALA A 421 -9.64 -7.63 4.25
CA ALA A 421 -9.50 -8.88 3.50
C ALA A 421 -8.05 -9.40 3.47
N GLY A 422 -7.06 -8.51 3.37
CA GLY A 422 -5.63 -8.85 3.45
C GLY A 422 -5.19 -9.38 4.81
N PRO A 423 -5.45 -8.65 5.93
CA PRO A 423 -5.28 -9.17 7.28
C PRO A 423 -5.95 -10.53 7.51
N VAL A 424 -7.19 -10.72 7.04
CA VAL A 424 -7.89 -12.00 7.12
C VAL A 424 -7.14 -13.09 6.37
N LEU A 425 -6.74 -12.84 5.13
CA LEU A 425 -5.91 -13.77 4.35
C LEU A 425 -4.62 -14.15 5.11
N GLY A 426 -3.93 -13.15 5.66
CA GLY A 426 -2.71 -13.34 6.43
C GLY A 426 -2.89 -14.29 7.62
N ARG A 427 -4.00 -14.17 8.35
CA ARG A 427 -4.31 -15.10 9.45
C ARG A 427 -4.54 -16.52 8.98
N LEU A 428 -5.20 -16.70 7.83
CA LEU A 428 -5.47 -18.03 7.28
C LEU A 428 -4.19 -18.70 6.77
N ILE A 429 -3.39 -18.00 5.98
CA ILE A 429 -2.19 -18.59 5.37
C ILE A 429 -1.04 -18.75 6.36
N ARG A 430 -0.95 -17.91 7.40
CA ARG A 430 0.07 -18.07 8.45
C ARG A 430 0.02 -19.45 9.10
N SER A 431 -1.18 -20.00 9.29
CA SER A 431 -1.36 -21.35 9.86
C SER A 431 -0.93 -22.49 8.93
N GLU A 432 -0.72 -22.19 7.64
CA GLU A 432 -0.40 -23.18 6.60
C GLU A 432 1.04 -23.07 6.10
N LEU A 433 1.53 -21.83 5.93
CA LEU A 433 2.82 -21.52 5.33
C LEU A 433 3.93 -21.34 6.35
N GLU A 434 3.59 -21.09 7.63
CA GLU A 434 4.56 -20.89 8.72
C GLU A 434 5.68 -19.93 8.30
N ASP A 435 6.92 -20.41 8.23
CA ASP A 435 8.13 -19.63 7.91
C ASP A 435 8.21 -19.21 6.42
N GLN A 436 7.39 -19.80 5.54
CA GLN A 436 7.32 -19.42 4.12
C GLN A 436 6.45 -18.18 3.86
N PHE A 437 5.76 -17.65 4.89
CA PHE A 437 5.01 -16.40 4.82
C PHE A 437 5.71 -15.30 5.62
N VAL A 438 6.34 -14.38 4.91
CA VAL A 438 7.21 -13.37 5.51
C VAL A 438 6.82 -11.94 5.13
N SER A 439 7.36 -10.99 5.88
CA SER A 439 7.29 -9.56 5.58
C SER A 439 8.69 -8.98 5.46
N ALA A 440 8.84 -7.99 4.58
CA ALA A 440 10.09 -7.28 4.37
C ALA A 440 9.86 -5.77 4.46
N ASN A 441 10.90 -5.02 4.84
CA ASN A 441 10.87 -3.56 4.86
C ASN A 441 11.07 -2.99 3.44
N LEU A 442 10.14 -3.31 2.55
CA LEU A 442 10.08 -2.81 1.17
C LEU A 442 8.82 -1.95 1.01
N PRO A 443 8.79 -0.74 1.63
CA PRO A 443 7.60 0.09 1.57
C PRO A 443 7.46 0.79 0.23
N MET A 444 6.24 0.82 -0.30
CA MET A 444 5.89 1.66 -1.44
C MET A 444 5.31 2.99 -0.97
N LEU A 445 5.56 4.06 -1.71
CA LEU A 445 4.91 5.35 -1.50
C LEU A 445 3.43 5.21 -1.83
N HIS A 446 2.58 5.61 -0.90
CA HIS A 446 1.14 5.54 -1.04
C HIS A 446 0.54 6.95 -0.93
N ASN A 447 -0.23 7.33 -1.96
CA ASN A 447 -0.82 8.66 -2.12
C ASN A 447 -2.34 8.52 -2.34
N ARG A 448 -3.15 9.14 -1.48
CA ARG A 448 -4.61 8.99 -1.50
C ARG A 448 -5.34 9.94 -2.42
N THR A 449 -4.73 11.07 -2.72
CA THR A 449 -5.31 12.18 -3.44
C THR A 449 -4.48 12.48 -4.69
N VAL A 450 -5.13 12.98 -5.73
CA VAL A 450 -4.43 13.54 -6.88
C VAL A 450 -4.05 14.97 -6.55
N GLU A 451 -2.76 15.30 -6.66
CA GLU A 451 -2.16 16.57 -6.25
C GLU A 451 -2.97 17.80 -6.68
N ASN A 452 -3.42 17.83 -7.94
CA ASN A 452 -4.16 18.97 -8.50
C ASN A 452 -5.59 19.14 -7.94
N THR A 453 -6.20 18.09 -7.39
CA THR A 453 -7.60 18.12 -6.95
C THR A 453 -7.77 17.95 -5.46
N GLY A 454 -6.76 17.40 -4.77
CA GLY A 454 -6.88 17.00 -3.36
C GLY A 454 -7.94 15.92 -3.12
N GLN A 455 -8.43 15.26 -4.17
CA GLN A 455 -9.51 14.28 -4.11
C GLN A 455 -9.01 12.93 -4.62
N SER A 456 -9.64 11.86 -4.15
CA SER A 456 -9.46 10.54 -4.76
C SER A 456 -10.33 10.44 -6.01
N GLU A 457 -9.80 9.91 -7.10
CA GLU A 457 -10.56 9.71 -8.34
C GLU A 457 -11.73 8.75 -8.14
N PHE A 458 -11.49 7.66 -7.39
CA PHE A 458 -12.51 6.67 -7.05
C PHE A 458 -12.17 5.94 -5.76
N ARG A 459 -13.12 5.92 -4.82
CA ARG A 459 -13.00 5.17 -3.57
C ARG A 459 -14.32 4.46 -3.20
N PRO A 460 -14.35 3.12 -3.18
CA PRO A 460 -15.55 2.37 -2.81
C PRO A 460 -16.06 2.72 -1.41
N GLY A 461 -17.35 3.01 -1.30
CA GLY A 461 -18.02 3.29 -0.03
C GLY A 461 -17.89 4.73 0.47
N ILE A 462 -17.29 5.63 -0.34
CA ILE A 462 -17.27 7.07 -0.09
C ILE A 462 -18.07 7.75 -1.19
N GLU A 463 -19.14 8.44 -0.81
CA GLU A 463 -20.03 9.12 -1.75
C GLU A 463 -19.95 10.63 -1.54
N LYS A 464 -19.59 11.37 -2.59
CA LYS A 464 -19.63 12.82 -2.59
C LYS A 464 -21.03 13.29 -2.98
N GLN A 465 -21.70 14.00 -2.09
CA GLN A 465 -22.93 14.73 -2.39
C GLN A 465 -22.60 16.22 -2.57
N ALA A 466 -23.58 17.03 -2.96
CA ALA A 466 -23.36 18.46 -3.27
C ALA A 466 -22.64 19.21 -2.13
N ASP A 467 -23.02 18.97 -0.88
CA ASP A 467 -22.54 19.71 0.30
C ASP A 467 -21.89 18.82 1.38
N ASN A 468 -21.79 17.50 1.16
CA ASN A 468 -21.25 16.58 2.17
C ASN A 468 -20.52 15.37 1.55
N ILE A 469 -19.75 14.68 2.38
CA ILE A 469 -19.14 13.39 2.07
C ILE A 469 -19.76 12.33 2.98
N ASP A 470 -20.40 11.31 2.41
CA ASP A 470 -20.97 10.16 3.15
C ASP A 470 -19.95 9.01 3.20
N LEU A 471 -19.55 8.63 4.42
CA LEU A 471 -18.65 7.51 4.71
C LEU A 471 -19.40 6.23 5.08
N SER A 472 -20.74 6.19 5.07
CA SER A 472 -21.51 5.08 5.63
C SER A 472 -21.17 3.72 5.02
N GLY A 473 -20.90 3.67 3.70
CA GLY A 473 -20.43 2.46 3.03
C GLY A 473 -19.03 2.02 3.47
N GLU A 474 -18.06 2.92 3.49
CA GLU A 474 -16.69 2.64 3.96
C GLU A 474 -16.68 2.26 5.45
N PHE A 475 -17.51 2.91 6.26
CA PHE A 475 -17.65 2.67 7.69
C PHE A 475 -18.25 1.29 7.97
N GLU A 476 -19.31 0.90 7.26
CA GLU A 476 -19.90 -0.44 7.36
C GLU A 476 -18.88 -1.52 6.98
N ARG A 477 -18.18 -1.34 5.86
CA ARG A 477 -17.15 -2.28 5.37
C ARG A 477 -15.99 -2.40 6.35
N GLN A 478 -15.63 -1.31 7.02
CA GLN A 478 -14.59 -1.29 8.06
C GLN A 478 -15.06 -2.02 9.32
N PHE A 479 -16.24 -1.67 9.86
CA PHE A 479 -16.80 -2.31 11.05
C PHE A 479 -16.92 -3.84 10.89
N PHE A 480 -17.63 -4.32 9.87
CA PHE A 480 -17.78 -5.76 9.66
C PHE A 480 -16.47 -6.42 9.18
N GLY A 481 -15.55 -5.66 8.58
CA GLY A 481 -14.19 -6.12 8.30
C GLY A 481 -13.41 -6.43 9.58
N ASP A 482 -13.52 -5.60 10.61
CA ASP A 482 -12.90 -5.84 11.92
C ASP A 482 -13.59 -7.00 12.64
N VAL A 483 -14.93 -7.08 12.60
CA VAL A 483 -15.67 -8.25 13.11
C VAL A 483 -15.17 -9.54 12.47
N MET A 484 -15.00 -9.53 11.15
CA MET A 484 -14.51 -10.68 10.41
C MET A 484 -13.07 -11.03 10.78
N LEU A 485 -12.15 -10.05 10.79
CA LEU A 485 -10.74 -10.25 11.12
C LEU A 485 -10.58 -10.88 12.51
N PHE A 486 -11.19 -10.30 13.53
CA PHE A 486 -11.02 -10.78 14.90
C PHE A 486 -11.79 -12.07 15.19
N THR A 487 -12.85 -12.36 14.41
CA THR A 487 -13.49 -13.69 14.43
C THR A 487 -12.53 -14.73 13.86
N ILE A 488 -11.96 -14.49 12.68
CA ILE A 488 -10.99 -15.40 12.05
C ILE A 488 -9.74 -15.57 12.91
N GLU A 489 -9.24 -14.52 13.57
CA GLU A 489 -8.10 -14.64 14.48
C GLU A 489 -8.36 -15.62 15.63
N LYS A 490 -9.54 -15.54 16.26
CA LYS A 490 -9.95 -16.48 17.32
C LYS A 490 -10.17 -17.90 16.78
N LEU A 491 -10.79 -18.04 15.62
CA LEU A 491 -10.98 -19.35 14.99
C LEU A 491 -9.65 -19.98 14.58
N ALA A 492 -8.71 -19.18 14.08
CA ALA A 492 -7.38 -19.65 13.70
C ALA A 492 -6.58 -20.15 14.90
N ALA A 493 -6.69 -19.46 16.05
CA ALA A 493 -6.13 -19.95 17.31
C ALA A 493 -6.75 -21.29 17.76
N ALA A 494 -7.96 -21.62 17.30
CA ALA A 494 -8.64 -22.90 17.53
C ALA A 494 -8.39 -23.94 16.41
N GLY A 495 -7.46 -23.69 15.49
CA GLY A 495 -7.05 -24.63 14.43
C GLY A 495 -7.75 -24.44 13.08
N TYR A 496 -8.63 -23.45 12.92
CA TYR A 496 -9.21 -23.11 11.62
C TYR A 496 -8.13 -22.50 10.69
N PRO A 497 -8.13 -22.76 9.36
CA PRO A 497 -9.09 -23.54 8.60
C PRO A 497 -8.77 -25.04 8.50
N MET A 498 -7.64 -25.52 9.06
CA MET A 498 -7.23 -26.92 8.99
C MET A 498 -8.24 -27.85 9.68
N GLN A 499 -8.66 -27.47 10.88
CA GLN A 499 -9.70 -28.14 11.64
C GLN A 499 -10.93 -27.23 11.70
N MET A 500 -12.05 -27.73 11.17
CA MET A 500 -13.31 -26.99 11.17
C MET A 500 -13.95 -27.04 12.56
N PRO A 501 -14.13 -25.91 13.27
CA PRO A 501 -14.80 -25.92 14.55
C PRO A 501 -16.29 -26.23 14.40
N ALA A 502 -16.95 -26.64 15.49
CA ALA A 502 -18.39 -26.84 15.49
C ALA A 502 -19.11 -25.52 15.14
N LYS A 503 -20.19 -25.61 14.34
CA LYS A 503 -20.97 -24.41 13.93
C LYS A 503 -21.40 -23.55 15.12
N ALA A 504 -21.79 -24.16 16.25
CA ALA A 504 -22.17 -23.44 17.46
C ALA A 504 -21.02 -22.57 18.01
N PHE A 505 -19.78 -23.07 17.98
CA PHE A 505 -18.60 -22.32 18.39
C PHE A 505 -18.30 -21.15 17.46
N ILE A 506 -18.48 -21.33 16.14
CA ILE A 506 -18.33 -20.25 15.16
C ILE A 506 -19.37 -19.15 15.39
N VAL A 507 -20.64 -19.53 15.58
CA VAL A 507 -21.75 -18.60 15.87
C VAL A 507 -21.48 -17.81 17.15
N GLN A 508 -21.07 -18.49 18.23
CA GLN A 508 -20.74 -17.84 19.50
C GLN A 508 -19.56 -16.88 19.35
N THR A 509 -18.48 -17.33 18.68
CA THR A 509 -17.27 -16.52 18.46
C THR A 509 -17.58 -15.26 17.66
N LEU A 510 -18.38 -15.38 16.59
CA LEU A 510 -18.83 -14.26 15.78
C LEU A 510 -19.67 -13.27 16.61
N GLY A 511 -20.69 -13.76 17.32
CA GLY A 511 -21.58 -12.92 18.12
C GLY A 511 -20.84 -12.16 19.23
N THR A 512 -20.02 -12.84 20.02
CA THR A 512 -19.22 -12.19 21.09
C THR A 512 -18.19 -11.22 20.52
N THR A 513 -17.63 -11.50 19.35
CA THR A 513 -16.68 -10.58 18.69
C THR A 513 -17.40 -9.34 18.19
N GLU A 514 -18.54 -9.48 17.52
CA GLU A 514 -19.36 -8.35 17.07
C GLU A 514 -19.76 -7.44 18.24
N GLU A 515 -20.26 -8.00 19.35
CA GLU A 515 -20.63 -7.23 20.54
C GLU A 515 -19.45 -6.43 21.09
N ASN A 516 -18.27 -7.04 21.14
CA ASN A 516 -17.06 -6.38 21.62
C ASN A 516 -16.57 -5.26 20.68
N ILE A 517 -16.63 -5.47 19.36
CA ILE A 517 -16.25 -4.45 18.37
C ILE A 517 -17.28 -3.31 18.38
N LEU A 518 -18.58 -3.62 18.45
CA LEU A 518 -19.65 -2.61 18.54
C LEU A 518 -19.48 -1.70 19.76
N ARG A 519 -19.14 -2.28 20.92
CA ARG A 519 -18.84 -1.50 22.13
C ARG A 519 -17.69 -0.52 21.91
N GLN A 520 -16.57 -0.97 21.33
CA GLN A 520 -15.41 -0.11 21.08
C GLN A 520 -15.71 1.03 20.09
N TYR A 521 -16.45 0.73 19.02
CA TYR A 521 -16.92 1.75 18.09
C TYR A 521 -17.85 2.77 18.77
N THR A 522 -18.72 2.31 19.67
CA THR A 522 -19.63 3.18 20.42
C THR A 522 -18.88 4.07 21.41
N GLU A 523 -17.91 3.52 22.14
CA GLU A 523 -17.02 4.28 23.04
C GLU A 523 -16.24 5.34 22.24
N LYS A 524 -15.66 4.95 21.10
CA LYS A 524 -14.93 5.86 20.22
C LYS A 524 -15.82 6.97 19.66
N ARG A 525 -17.08 6.67 19.33
CA ARG A 525 -18.06 7.70 18.92
C ARG A 525 -18.22 8.77 19.98
N THR A 526 -18.39 8.38 21.24
CA THR A 526 -18.56 9.32 22.35
C THR A 526 -17.34 10.23 22.48
N GLU A 527 -16.13 9.69 22.35
CA GLU A 527 -14.90 10.50 22.31
C GLU A 527 -14.89 11.47 21.12
N ILE A 528 -15.19 11.00 19.90
CA ILE A 528 -15.22 11.82 18.68
C ILE A 528 -16.22 12.97 18.82
N VAL A 529 -17.42 12.70 19.33
CA VAL A 529 -18.45 13.73 19.55
C VAL A 529 -17.98 14.75 20.59
N GLY A 530 -17.36 14.32 21.70
CA GLY A 530 -16.79 15.23 22.69
C GLY A 530 -15.71 16.15 22.10
N LYS A 531 -14.80 15.59 21.29
CA LYS A 531 -13.77 16.36 20.58
C LYS A 531 -14.36 17.31 19.55
N LEU A 532 -15.40 16.89 18.83
CA LEU A 532 -16.10 17.74 17.86
C LEU A 532 -16.74 18.96 18.52
N GLU A 533 -17.36 18.79 19.69
CA GLU A 533 -17.93 19.92 20.44
C GLU A 533 -16.83 20.88 20.92
N GLN A 534 -15.69 20.34 21.41
CA GLN A 534 -14.53 21.17 21.75
C GLN A 534 -14.00 21.95 20.53
N LEU A 535 -13.88 21.29 19.38
CA LEU A 535 -13.45 21.91 18.13
C LEU A 535 -14.41 23.05 17.73
N LYS A 536 -15.73 22.82 17.79
CA LYS A 536 -16.74 23.86 17.51
C LYS A 536 -16.59 25.07 18.43
N ILE A 537 -16.37 24.87 19.73
CA ILE A 537 -16.19 25.96 20.71
C ILE A 537 -14.95 26.79 20.38
N ILE A 538 -13.81 26.14 20.13
CA ILE A 538 -12.55 26.84 19.82
C ILE A 538 -12.68 27.62 18.50
N PHE A 539 -13.20 26.97 17.48
CA PHE A 539 -13.27 27.52 16.13
C PHE A 539 -14.29 28.68 16.02
N SER A 540 -15.44 28.59 16.70
CA SER A 540 -16.51 29.60 16.65
C SER A 540 -16.28 30.82 17.56
N ASN A 541 -15.18 30.86 18.31
CA ASN A 541 -14.85 32.01 19.15
C ASN A 541 -14.67 33.28 18.28
N LYS A 542 -15.52 34.29 18.51
CA LYS A 542 -15.52 35.56 17.78
C LYS A 542 -14.24 36.38 17.96
N ASP A 543 -13.52 36.15 19.06
CA ASP A 543 -12.27 36.84 19.37
C ASP A 543 -11.07 36.24 18.62
N SER A 544 -11.24 35.08 17.99
CA SER A 544 -10.20 34.48 17.15
C SER A 544 -10.00 35.31 15.88
N TRP A 545 -8.74 35.60 15.54
CA TRP A 545 -8.39 36.50 14.42
C TRP A 545 -8.92 36.02 13.06
N TRP A 546 -9.09 34.70 12.86
CA TRP A 546 -9.67 34.15 11.63
C TRP A 546 -11.16 34.44 11.48
N ASN A 547 -11.87 34.78 12.55
CA ASN A 547 -13.28 35.19 12.52
C ASN A 547 -13.47 36.72 12.44
N GLN A 548 -12.39 37.50 12.51
CA GLN A 548 -12.43 38.96 12.49
C GLN A 548 -12.14 39.55 11.10
N SER A 549 -11.52 38.77 10.21
CA SER A 549 -11.13 39.23 8.88
C SER A 549 -11.92 38.55 7.78
N LYS A 550 -12.50 39.34 6.86
CA LYS A 550 -13.13 38.83 5.64
C LYS A 550 -12.19 38.03 4.76
N THR A 551 -10.88 38.34 4.79
CA THR A 551 -9.88 37.62 3.99
C THR A 551 -9.75 36.15 4.40
N MET A 552 -10.18 35.78 5.61
CA MET A 552 -10.14 34.42 6.13
C MET A 552 -11.45 33.64 5.92
N GLU A 553 -12.48 34.26 5.34
CA GLU A 553 -13.77 33.60 5.07
C GLU A 553 -13.62 32.28 4.30
N PRO A 554 -12.83 32.17 3.21
CA PRO A 554 -12.67 30.90 2.49
C PRO A 554 -12.01 29.81 3.34
N ALA A 555 -11.02 30.17 4.17
CA ALA A 555 -10.39 29.22 5.07
C ALA A 555 -11.36 28.76 6.18
N ALA A 556 -12.16 29.70 6.70
CA ALA A 556 -13.19 29.39 7.68
C ALA A 556 -14.30 28.48 7.09
N GLU A 557 -14.69 28.67 5.84
CA GLU A 557 -15.61 27.79 5.11
C GLU A 557 -15.08 26.36 5.00
N ASN A 558 -13.78 26.18 4.73
CA ASN A 558 -13.16 24.85 4.71
C ASN A 558 -13.26 24.12 6.07
N PHE A 559 -13.01 24.85 7.17
CA PHE A 559 -13.17 24.31 8.52
C PHE A 559 -14.63 23.98 8.84
N ASN A 560 -15.57 24.85 8.47
CA ASN A 560 -17.00 24.59 8.64
C ASN A 560 -17.44 23.36 7.86
N LEU A 561 -16.99 23.20 6.61
CA LEU A 561 -17.26 22.01 5.80
C LEU A 561 -16.69 20.75 6.46
N PHE A 562 -15.46 20.81 6.98
CA PHE A 562 -14.86 19.70 7.72
C PHE A 562 -15.68 19.34 8.96
N ILE A 563 -16.03 20.32 9.81
CA ILE A 563 -16.85 20.12 11.02
C ILE A 563 -18.21 19.50 10.66
N ASN A 564 -18.88 19.99 9.62
CA ASN A 564 -20.16 19.48 9.14
C ASN A 564 -20.04 18.02 8.65
N ASN A 565 -18.96 17.69 7.94
CA ASN A 565 -18.71 16.32 7.50
C ASN A 565 -18.43 15.38 8.69
N ILE A 566 -17.71 15.83 9.72
CA ILE A 566 -17.53 15.03 10.95
C ILE A 566 -18.87 14.83 11.67
N GLU A 567 -19.68 15.88 11.83
CA GLU A 567 -21.02 15.76 12.44
C GLU A 567 -21.91 14.80 11.65
N ASN A 568 -21.93 14.91 10.32
CA ASN A 568 -22.73 14.04 9.46
C ASN A 568 -22.34 12.56 9.61
N ASN A 569 -21.05 12.26 9.70
CA ASN A 569 -20.53 10.89 9.73
C ASN A 569 -20.41 10.28 11.13
N PHE A 570 -20.30 11.07 12.19
CA PHE A 570 -20.06 10.57 13.56
C PHE A 570 -21.00 11.15 14.63
N GLY A 571 -21.66 12.27 14.34
CA GLY A 571 -22.60 12.95 15.21
C GLY A 571 -23.88 12.16 15.49
N LYS A 572 -24.82 12.78 16.22
CA LYS A 572 -25.99 12.08 16.80
C LYS A 572 -26.83 11.33 15.77
N ASN A 573 -27.02 11.92 14.59
CA ASN A 573 -27.86 11.40 13.52
C ASN A 573 -27.07 10.66 12.42
N SER A 574 -25.82 10.29 12.70
CA SER A 574 -24.96 9.63 11.72
C SER A 574 -25.56 8.32 11.18
N ARG A 575 -25.63 8.24 9.84
CA ARG A 575 -26.02 7.01 9.13
C ARG A 575 -25.04 5.87 9.39
N CYS A 576 -23.75 6.16 9.53
CA CYS A 576 -22.71 5.18 9.86
C CYS A 576 -23.08 4.36 11.11
N TYR A 577 -23.46 5.06 12.18
CA TYR A 577 -23.86 4.42 13.43
C TYR A 577 -25.28 3.86 13.38
N ALA A 578 -26.20 4.44 12.62
CA ALA A 578 -27.52 3.87 12.41
C ALA A 578 -27.45 2.47 11.75
N LEU A 579 -26.56 2.30 10.77
CA LEU A 579 -26.34 1.02 10.10
C LEU A 579 -25.83 -0.06 11.06
N ILE A 580 -24.74 0.22 11.79
CA ILE A 580 -24.15 -0.79 12.69
C ILE A 580 -24.98 -1.03 13.95
N ASN A 581 -25.87 -0.12 14.35
CA ASN A 581 -26.80 -0.37 15.46
C ASN A 581 -28.09 -1.08 15.03
N SER A 582 -28.41 -1.11 13.73
CA SER A 582 -29.61 -1.78 13.22
C SER A 582 -29.52 -3.30 13.42
N THR A 583 -30.38 -3.84 14.29
CA THR A 583 -30.45 -5.28 14.58
C THR A 583 -30.69 -6.12 13.32
N ALA A 584 -31.56 -5.67 12.43
CA ALA A 584 -31.86 -6.39 11.19
C ALA A 584 -30.67 -6.41 10.24
N HIS A 585 -29.96 -5.27 10.12
CA HIS A 585 -28.77 -5.17 9.27
C HIS A 585 -27.61 -6.00 9.82
N ARG A 586 -27.32 -5.90 11.13
CA ARG A 586 -26.32 -6.73 11.81
C ARG A 586 -26.60 -8.21 11.65
N LYS A 587 -27.84 -8.64 11.88
CA LYS A 587 -28.23 -10.04 11.66
C LYS A 587 -27.92 -10.50 10.24
N LYS A 588 -28.33 -9.72 9.24
CA LYS A 588 -28.04 -10.03 7.82
C LYS A 588 -26.54 -10.19 7.57
N ARG A 589 -25.72 -9.24 8.05
CA ARG A 589 -24.26 -9.28 7.84
C ARG A 589 -23.57 -10.41 8.58
N ASN A 590 -24.01 -10.72 9.81
CA ASN A 590 -23.52 -11.88 10.54
C ASN A 590 -23.89 -13.20 9.83
N ASP A 591 -25.10 -13.31 9.27
CA ASP A 591 -25.49 -14.48 8.50
C ASP A 591 -24.63 -14.63 7.24
N GLU A 592 -24.33 -13.53 6.54
CA GLU A 592 -23.39 -13.52 5.40
C GLU A 592 -21.98 -13.96 5.80
N ILE A 593 -21.42 -13.39 6.89
CA ILE A 593 -20.10 -13.74 7.41
C ILE A 593 -20.05 -15.22 7.84
N LEU A 594 -21.04 -15.68 8.60
CA LEU A 594 -21.13 -17.05 9.07
C LEU A 594 -21.15 -18.03 7.89
N ASN A 595 -21.98 -17.76 6.88
CA ASN A 595 -22.05 -18.60 5.68
C ASN A 595 -20.72 -18.63 4.92
N ALA A 596 -20.02 -17.49 4.84
CA ALA A 596 -18.73 -17.41 4.18
C ALA A 596 -17.67 -18.24 4.92
N ILE A 597 -17.60 -18.13 6.26
CA ILE A 597 -16.70 -18.95 7.11
C ILE A 597 -17.00 -20.44 6.93
N LEU A 598 -18.29 -20.83 6.97
CA LEU A 598 -18.69 -22.24 6.86
C LEU A 598 -18.32 -22.87 5.53
N ARG A 599 -18.28 -22.09 4.45
CA ARG A 599 -18.00 -22.57 3.08
C ARG A 599 -16.53 -22.56 2.69
N TYR A 600 -15.67 -21.95 3.49
CA TYR A 600 -14.29 -21.69 3.08
C TYR A 600 -13.51 -22.95 2.71
N LYS A 601 -13.75 -24.07 3.41
CA LYS A 601 -13.09 -25.35 3.13
C LYS A 601 -13.45 -25.88 1.74
N GLU A 602 -14.72 -25.81 1.37
CA GLU A 602 -15.24 -26.21 0.06
C GLU A 602 -14.75 -25.26 -1.04
N ASP A 603 -14.73 -23.95 -0.76
CA ASP A 603 -14.21 -22.93 -1.68
C ASP A 603 -12.72 -23.20 -1.98
N ARG A 604 -11.92 -23.52 -0.97
CA ARG A 604 -10.50 -23.92 -1.13
C ARG A 604 -10.31 -25.17 -1.96
N LYS A 605 -11.11 -26.21 -1.70
CA LYS A 605 -11.04 -27.46 -2.48
C LYS A 605 -11.37 -27.19 -3.95
N SER A 606 -12.41 -26.39 -4.19
CA SER A 606 -12.86 -26.02 -5.53
C SER A 606 -11.83 -25.16 -6.25
N TRP A 607 -11.18 -24.23 -5.54
CA TRP A 607 -10.11 -23.38 -6.06
C TRP A 607 -8.92 -24.23 -6.54
N LYS A 608 -8.39 -25.10 -5.68
CA LYS A 608 -7.28 -26.00 -6.04
C LYS A 608 -7.64 -26.87 -7.26
N SER A 609 -8.86 -27.42 -7.31
CA SER A 609 -9.33 -28.19 -8.45
C SER A 609 -9.43 -27.36 -9.74
N ALA A 610 -9.82 -26.09 -9.66
CA ALA A 610 -9.92 -25.21 -10.82
C ALA A 610 -8.54 -24.84 -11.39
N LEU A 611 -7.53 -24.68 -10.53
CA LEU A 611 -6.16 -24.42 -10.97
C LEU A 611 -5.49 -25.65 -11.60
N ALA A 612 -5.72 -26.83 -11.00
CA ALA A 612 -5.15 -28.10 -11.48
C ALA A 612 -5.78 -28.57 -12.79
N ALA A 613 -7.10 -28.49 -12.94
CA ALA A 613 -7.81 -28.97 -14.14
C ALA A 613 -7.67 -28.07 -15.38
N ARG A 614 -6.68 -27.17 -15.37
CA ARG A 614 -6.20 -26.47 -16.56
C ARG A 614 -4.85 -27.03 -17.03
N GLU A 615 -4.25 -27.99 -16.32
CA GLU A 615 -3.26 -28.94 -16.87
C GLU A 615 -3.89 -29.75 -18.01
#